data_AF-A0A959DI27-F1
#
_entry.id   AF-A0A959DI27-F1
#
_cell.length_a   1.000
_cell.length_b   1.000
_cell.length_c   1.000
_cell.angle_alpha   90.00
_cell.angle_beta   90.00
_cell.angle_gamma   90.00
#
_symmetry.space_group_name_H-M   'P 1'
#
loop_
_entity.id
_entity.type
_entity.pdbx_description
1 polymer ?
#
loop_
_entity_poly.entity_id
_entity_poly.type
_entity_poly.pdbx_seq_one_letter_code
_entity_poly.pdbx_strand_id
1 'polypeptide(L)'
;MLHPNPATEYLNVFLKDGQISRRKTPQLRILSMEGKVLETYRLDPIDEVTHMIAVRQLPAGVYVLQYYTGEGILVSEKFSKVE
;
A
#
# COMPACT_ATOMS: atom_id res chain seq x y z
N MET A 1 28.05 13.79 12.19
CA MET A 1 27.00 13.09 12.96
C MET A 1 25.80 12.94 12.04
N LEU A 2 25.28 11.72 11.87
CA LEU A 2 24.12 11.43 11.03
C LEU A 2 22.90 11.32 11.94
N HIS A 3 21.90 12.17 11.73
CA HIS A 3 20.59 12.04 12.35
C HIS A 3 19.72 11.23 11.38
N PRO A 4 19.36 9.97 11.69
CA PRO A 4 18.43 9.23 10.85
C PRO A 4 17.08 9.94 10.86
N ASN A 5 16.49 10.09 9.68
CA ASN A 5 15.16 10.66 9.48
C ASN A 5 14.11 9.84 10.26
N PRO A 6 13.38 10.40 11.24
CA PRO A 6 12.29 9.69 11.91
C PRO A 6 11.02 9.62 11.06
N ALA A 7 10.95 10.29 9.91
CA ALA A 7 9.73 10.38 9.13
C ALA A 7 9.52 9.13 8.26
N THR A 8 8.54 8.31 8.65
CA THR A 8 8.07 7.18 7.83
C THR A 8 7.23 7.73 6.67
N GLU A 9 7.88 8.41 5.71
CA GLU A 9 7.21 9.06 4.56
C GLU A 9 6.67 8.04 3.54
N TYR A 10 7.15 6.80 3.61
CA TYR A 10 6.83 5.73 2.69
C TYR A 10 6.55 4.41 3.42
N LEU A 11 5.68 3.59 2.84
CA LEU A 11 5.56 2.17 3.17
C LEU A 11 6.25 1.34 2.09
N ASN A 12 7.07 0.40 2.52
CA ASN A 12 7.65 -0.61 1.64
C ASN A 12 6.74 -1.84 1.65
N VAL A 13 6.10 -2.13 0.52
CA VAL A 13 5.17 -3.26 0.38
C VAL A 13 5.79 -4.27 -0.56
N PHE A 14 6.25 -5.39 -0.02
CA PHE A 14 6.67 -6.53 -0.84
C PHE A 14 5.44 -7.29 -1.32
N LEU A 15 5.24 -7.36 -2.63
CA LEU A 15 4.13 -8.05 -3.25
C LEU A 15 4.63 -9.31 -3.96
N LYS A 16 4.05 -10.45 -3.58
CA LYS A 16 4.24 -11.74 -4.25
C LYS A 16 2.87 -12.24 -4.71
N ASP A 17 2.63 -12.16 -6.02
CA ASP A 17 1.47 -12.73 -6.69
C ASP A 17 1.90 -13.28 -8.06
N GLY A 18 2.18 -14.58 -8.11
CA GLY A 18 2.55 -15.27 -9.35
C GLY A 18 1.49 -15.27 -10.44
N GLN A 19 0.30 -14.69 -10.19
CA GLN A 19 -0.76 -14.47 -11.18
C GLN A 19 -0.97 -12.97 -11.48
N ILE A 20 -0.10 -12.06 -11.04
CA ILE A 20 -0.30 -10.61 -11.17
C ILE A 20 -0.56 -10.16 -12.62
N SER A 21 0.14 -10.76 -13.58
CA SER A 21 -0.02 -10.48 -15.02
C SER A 21 -1.38 -10.91 -15.60
N ARG A 22 -2.11 -11.77 -14.90
CA ARG A 22 -3.46 -12.21 -15.25
C ARG A 22 -4.56 -11.47 -14.48
N ARG A 23 -4.19 -10.65 -13.49
CA ARG A 23 -5.17 -9.85 -12.75
C ARG A 23 -5.72 -8.75 -13.64
N LYS A 24 -7.03 -8.51 -13.55
CA LYS A 24 -7.71 -7.52 -14.39
C LYS A 24 -7.24 -6.08 -14.11
N THR A 25 -7.15 -5.72 -12.83
CA THR A 25 -6.71 -4.39 -12.39
C THR A 25 -6.00 -4.50 -11.03
N PRO A 26 -4.78 -5.05 -10.96
CA PRO A 26 -4.02 -5.15 -9.72
C PRO A 26 -3.65 -3.75 -9.22
N GLN A 27 -3.99 -3.45 -7.97
CA GLN A 27 -3.69 -2.17 -7.34
C GLN A 27 -3.54 -2.33 -5.82
N LEU A 28 -2.66 -1.51 -5.25
CA LEU A 28 -2.61 -1.26 -3.81
C LEU A 28 -3.50 -0.06 -3.49
N ARG A 29 -4.26 -0.14 -2.41
CA ARG A 29 -5.14 0.93 -1.95
C ARG A 29 -4.86 1.24 -0.50
N ILE A 30 -4.90 2.51 -0.14
CA ILE A 30 -4.93 2.92 1.25
C ILE A 30 -6.35 3.38 1.56
N LEU A 31 -6.91 2.87 2.64
CA LEU A 31 -8.25 3.17 3.10
C LEU A 31 -8.21 3.75 4.51
N SER A 32 -9.19 4.59 4.82
CA SER A 32 -9.52 4.94 6.21
C SER A 32 -10.13 3.75 6.95
N MET A 33 -10.23 3.84 8.27
CA MET A 33 -10.83 2.79 9.10
C MET A 33 -12.33 2.59 8.84
N GLU A 34 -13.00 3.59 8.29
CA GLU A 34 -14.40 3.53 7.84
C GLU A 34 -14.55 2.88 6.45
N GLY A 35 -13.44 2.47 5.82
CA GLY A 35 -13.42 1.81 4.52
C GLY A 35 -13.44 2.76 3.32
N LYS A 36 -13.24 4.07 3.53
CA LYS A 36 -13.11 5.03 2.42
C LYS A 36 -11.73 4.88 1.77
N VAL A 37 -11.69 4.67 0.45
CA VAL A 37 -10.42 4.69 -0.31
C VAL A 37 -9.87 6.12 -0.33
N LEU A 38 -8.65 6.28 0.19
CA LEU A 38 -7.92 7.56 0.25
C LEU A 38 -6.93 7.67 -0.91
N GLU A 39 -6.20 6.59 -1.19
CA GLU A 39 -5.18 6.54 -2.24
C GLU A 39 -5.25 5.22 -3.01
N THR A 40 -4.83 5.24 -4.27
CA THR A 40 -4.75 4.05 -5.13
C THR A 40 -3.50 4.07 -5.97
N TYR A 41 -2.73 2.98 -5.91
CA TYR A 41 -1.48 2.79 -6.63
C TYR A 41 -1.66 1.62 -7.58
N ARG A 42 -1.64 1.91 -8.88
CA ARG A 42 -1.66 0.88 -9.92
C ARG A 42 -0.33 0.14 -9.89
N LEU A 43 -0.40 -1.17 -10.05
CA LEU A 43 0.77 -2.03 -10.05
C LEU A 43 1.13 -2.41 -11.48
N ASP A 44 2.43 -2.40 -11.76
CA ASP A 44 2.94 -3.08 -12.93
C ASP A 44 2.78 -4.60 -12.76
N PRO A 45 2.58 -5.36 -13.85
CA PRO A 45 2.34 -6.80 -13.81
C PRO A 45 3.63 -7.61 -13.56
N ILE A 46 4.40 -7.24 -12.54
CA ILE A 46 5.67 -7.86 -12.17
C ILE A 46 5.51 -8.55 -10.81
N ASP A 47 5.88 -9.83 -10.75
CA ASP A 47 5.85 -10.60 -9.52
C ASP A 47 7.09 -10.33 -8.66
N GLU A 48 6.97 -10.53 -7.35
CA GLU A 48 8.04 -10.42 -6.35
C GLU A 48 8.76 -9.05 -6.34
N VAL A 49 8.00 -7.95 -6.36
CA VAL A 49 8.52 -6.58 -6.34
C VAL A 49 8.16 -5.87 -5.04
N THR A 50 9.10 -5.04 -4.54
CA THR A 50 8.82 -4.08 -3.46
C THR A 50 8.33 -2.76 -4.05
N HIS A 51 7.12 -2.38 -3.69
CA HIS A 51 6.53 -1.09 -4.03
C HIS A 51 6.73 -0.09 -2.88
N MET A 52 7.24 1.10 -3.22
CA MET A 52 7.32 2.22 -2.29
C MET A 52 6.07 3.08 -2.40
N ILE A 53 5.26 3.09 -1.36
CA ILE A 53 3.99 3.84 -1.32
C ILE A 53 4.17 5.08 -0.46
N ALA A 54 4.03 6.27 -1.07
CA ALA A 54 4.11 7.53 -0.33
C ALA A 54 2.91 7.69 0.61
N VAL A 55 3.17 7.81 1.91
CA VAL A 55 2.15 8.06 2.94
C VAL A 55 2.33 9.42 3.62
N ARG A 56 3.29 10.23 3.16
CA ARG A 56 3.61 11.55 3.72
C ARG A 56 2.40 12.48 3.83
N GLN A 57 1.48 12.46 2.86
CA GLN A 57 0.32 13.36 2.83
C GLN A 57 -0.82 12.93 3.77
N LEU A 58 -0.77 11.71 4.31
CA LEU A 58 -1.79 11.23 5.26
C LEU A 58 -1.54 11.85 6.65
N PRO A 59 -2.56 12.26 7.42
CA PRO A 59 -2.36 12.63 8.81
C PRO A 59 -1.90 11.43 9.65
N ALA A 60 -1.36 11.68 10.85
CA ALA A 60 -1.11 10.60 11.80
C ALA A 60 -2.42 9.87 12.14
N GLY A 61 -2.37 8.55 12.23
CA GLY A 61 -3.57 7.73 12.41
C GLY A 61 -3.41 6.29 11.95
N VAL A 62 -4.50 5.53 12.03
CA VAL A 62 -4.56 4.13 11.61
C VAL A 62 -5.26 4.04 10.27
N TYR A 63 -4.69 3.24 9.38
CA TYR A 63 -5.15 3.03 8.01
C TYR A 63 -5.14 1.56 7.64
N VAL A 64 -5.75 1.24 6.51
CA VAL A 64 -5.75 -0.11 5.94
C VAL A 64 -5.08 -0.07 4.57
N LEU A 65 -4.03 -0.86 4.39
CA LEU A 65 -3.47 -1.19 3.08
C LEU A 65 -4.22 -2.40 2.51
N GLN A 66 -4.67 -2.32 1.27
CA GLN A 66 -5.34 -3.42 0.58
C GLN A 66 -4.69 -3.73 -0.76
N TYR A 67 -4.55 -5.01 -1.06
CA TYR A 67 -4.28 -5.49 -2.40
C TYR A 67 -5.58 -5.93 -3.08
N TYR A 68 -5.98 -5.20 -4.12
CA TYR A 68 -7.20 -5.43 -4.90
C TYR A 68 -6.86 -5.78 -6.34
N THR A 69 -7.54 -6.78 -6.90
CA THR A 69 -7.20 -7.34 -8.21
C THR A 69 -8.17 -7.00 -9.34
N GLY A 70 -9.23 -6.25 -9.05
CA GLY A 70 -10.37 -6.07 -9.95
C GLY A 70 -11.49 -7.09 -9.75
N GLU A 71 -11.16 -8.25 -9.17
CA GLU A 71 -12.11 -9.33 -8.88
C GLU A 71 -12.42 -9.44 -7.39
N GLY A 72 -11.52 -8.93 -6.54
CA GLY A 72 -11.69 -8.95 -5.10
C GLY A 72 -10.49 -8.40 -4.35
N ILE A 73 -10.57 -8.43 -3.02
CA ILE A 73 -9.48 -8.09 -2.12
C ILE A 73 -8.77 -9.40 -1.78
N LEU A 74 -7.47 -9.47 -2.05
CA LEU A 74 -6.66 -10.65 -1.69
C LEU A 74 -6.00 -10.48 -0.32
N VAL A 75 -5.57 -9.27 0.01
CA VAL A 75 -4.89 -8.96 1.27
C VAL A 75 -5.41 -7.63 1.80
N SER A 76 -5.56 -7.55 3.12
CA SER A 76 -5.91 -6.33 3.84
C SER A 76 -5.13 -6.30 5.16
N GLU A 77 -4.33 -5.26 5.36
CA GLU A 77 -3.46 -5.12 6.54
C GLU A 77 -3.57 -3.72 7.13
N LYS A 78 -3.60 -3.64 8.47
CA LYS A 78 -3.66 -2.35 9.18
C LYS A 78 -2.26 -1.83 9.43
N PHE A 79 -2.06 -0.53 9.25
CA PHE A 79 -0.82 0.13 9.65
C PHE A 79 -1.12 1.45 10.36
N SER A 80 -0.20 1.87 11.23
CA SER A 80 -0.27 3.15 11.92
C SER A 80 0.76 4.09 11.32
N LYS A 81 0.33 5.27 10.89
CA LYS A 81 1.24 6.38 10.60
C LYS A 81 1.45 7.17 11.88
N VAL A 82 2.69 7.23 12.35
CA VAL A 82 3.13 8.08 13.46
C VAL A 82 3.79 9.35 12.90
N GLU A 83 3.74 10.45 13.65
CA GLU A 83 4.35 11.74 13.30
C GLU A 83 5.90 11.68 13.28
#